data_AF-A0A8X7N0Y1-F1
#
_entry.id   AF-A0A8X7N0Y1-F1
#
_cell.length_a   1.000
_cell.length_b   1.000
_cell.length_c   1.000
_cell.angle_alpha   90.00
_cell.angle_beta   90.00
_cell.angle_gamma   90.00
#
_symmetry.space_group_name_H-M   'P 1'
#
loop_
_entity.id
_entity.type
_entity.pdbx_description
1 polymer ?
#
loop_
_entity_poly.entity_id
_entity_poly.type
_entity_poly.pdbx_seq_one_letter_code
_entity_poly.pdbx_strand_id
1 'polypeptide(L)'
;MPKYPGHSSDFRHQFDLRWAVPFVQDLAEALRHCHHSGIYHGDVSMDNVLLNEEPPNCRAVLIDFERLNQFTMKHKTNPPEVQGHWNITFVDNSLVYEEVPTGQRMDRQDSILKEVAAIPEALERIEVFTFGLTAARILRFDLEHPWEEQMEESRSSECAAEHEAADNPDEEDSDSGDEEEEPVPEEMQALLRRCCSYHPLERPLFRDIVKEMGSGSFTFARPVEAAVTNTIPINAI
;
A
#
# COMPACT_ATOMS: atom_id res chain seq x y z
N MET A 1 -24.17 15.83 -0.84
CA MET A 1 -23.10 15.06 -0.19
C MET A 1 -23.66 13.67 0.10
N PRO A 2 -23.00 12.58 -0.32
CA PRO A 2 -23.40 11.25 0.13
C PRO A 2 -23.39 11.23 1.67
N LYS A 3 -24.38 10.55 2.27
CA LYS A 3 -24.46 10.36 3.73
C LYS A 3 -23.21 9.59 4.16
N TYR A 4 -22.43 10.20 5.05
CA TYR A 4 -21.15 9.68 5.54
C TYR A 4 -21.30 8.30 6.18
N PRO A 5 -20.74 7.22 5.61
CA PRO A 5 -20.65 5.92 6.25
C PRO A 5 -19.21 5.72 6.76
N GLY A 6 -18.86 6.38 7.87
CA GLY A 6 -17.68 6.12 8.72
C GLY A 6 -16.27 6.14 8.08
N HIS A 7 -15.24 5.94 8.91
CA HIS A 7 -13.89 5.61 8.43
C HIS A 7 -13.79 4.10 8.16
N SER A 8 -12.93 3.68 7.22
CA SER A 8 -12.75 2.25 6.92
C SER A 8 -12.26 1.45 8.14
N SER A 9 -11.54 2.10 9.06
CA SER A 9 -11.14 1.56 10.36
C SER A 9 -12.32 1.10 11.22
N ASP A 10 -13.47 1.78 11.12
CA ASP A 10 -14.64 1.54 11.97
C ASP A 10 -15.34 0.22 11.61
N PHE A 11 -15.11 -0.28 10.40
CA PHE A 11 -15.69 -1.52 9.90
C PHE A 11 -14.71 -2.68 9.91
N ARG A 12 -13.49 -2.50 10.47
CA ARG A 12 -12.37 -3.47 10.38
C ARG A 12 -12.73 -4.89 10.82
N HIS A 13 -13.64 -5.02 11.79
CA HIS A 13 -14.11 -6.30 12.33
C HIS A 13 -15.05 -7.07 11.38
N GLN A 14 -15.59 -6.42 10.35
CA GLN A 14 -16.54 -6.99 9.39
C GLN A 14 -15.90 -7.31 8.02
N PHE A 15 -14.59 -7.10 7.86
CA PHE A 15 -13.89 -7.39 6.61
C PHE A 15 -13.68 -8.91 6.46
N ASP A 16 -14.58 -9.57 5.75
CA ASP A 16 -14.25 -10.81 5.06
C ASP A 16 -13.52 -10.49 3.73
N LEU A 17 -12.97 -11.51 3.07
CA LEU A 17 -12.27 -11.32 1.79
C LEU A 17 -13.18 -10.79 0.67
N ARG A 18 -14.49 -11.03 0.76
CA ARG A 18 -15.48 -10.55 -0.23
C ARG A 18 -15.57 -9.03 -0.23
N TRP A 19 -15.17 -8.42 0.88
CA TRP A 19 -15.10 -6.99 1.07
C TRP A 19 -13.70 -6.43 0.89
N ALA A 20 -12.71 -7.07 1.50
CA ALA A 20 -11.33 -6.58 1.49
C ALA A 20 -10.72 -6.53 0.09
N VAL A 21 -10.99 -7.53 -0.77
CA VAL A 21 -10.43 -7.57 -2.13
C VAL A 21 -10.97 -6.44 -3.02
N PRO A 22 -12.29 -6.20 -3.13
CA PRO A 22 -12.82 -5.01 -3.82
C PRO A 22 -12.30 -3.69 -3.26
N PHE A 23 -12.12 -3.58 -1.94
CA PHE A 23 -11.61 -2.37 -1.31
C PHE A 23 -10.15 -2.08 -1.74
N VAL A 24 -9.28 -3.10 -1.72
CA VAL A 24 -7.90 -2.98 -2.20
C VAL A 24 -7.88 -2.64 -3.70
N GLN A 25 -8.82 -3.18 -4.48
CA GLN A 25 -8.94 -2.87 -5.90
C GLN A 25 -9.31 -1.40 -6.14
N ASP A 26 -10.29 -0.88 -5.40
CA ASP A 26 -10.69 0.53 -5.47
C ASP A 26 -9.54 1.47 -5.10
N LEU A 27 -8.76 1.11 -4.07
CA LEU A 27 -7.56 1.85 -3.70
C LEU A 27 -6.52 1.87 -4.83
N ALA A 28 -6.25 0.72 -5.46
CA ALA A 28 -5.34 0.63 -6.60
C ALA A 28 -5.84 1.45 -7.80
N GLU A 29 -7.15 1.45 -8.07
CA GLU A 29 -7.77 2.23 -9.13
C GLU A 29 -7.65 3.74 -8.88
N ALA A 30 -7.87 4.18 -7.65
CA ALA A 30 -7.70 5.57 -7.24
C ALA A 30 -6.25 6.02 -7.40
N LEU A 31 -5.28 5.25 -6.91
CA LEU A 31 -3.85 5.57 -7.02
C LEU A 31 -3.39 5.56 -8.48
N ARG A 32 -3.84 4.61 -9.30
CA ARG A 32 -3.61 4.62 -10.76
C ARG A 32 -4.10 5.93 -11.39
N HIS A 33 -5.28 6.40 -11.01
CA HIS A 33 -5.84 7.66 -11.53
C HIS A 33 -5.00 8.87 -11.11
N CYS A 34 -4.51 8.89 -9.86
CA CYS A 34 -3.62 9.93 -9.36
C CYS A 34 -2.33 9.99 -10.19
N HIS A 35 -1.63 8.86 -10.32
CA HIS A 35 -0.39 8.77 -11.10
C HIS A 35 -0.58 9.14 -12.56
N HIS A 36 -1.67 8.69 -13.19
CA HIS A 36 -2.00 9.07 -14.57
C HIS A 36 -2.20 10.59 -14.72
N SER A 37 -2.66 11.26 -13.67
CA SER A 37 -2.85 12.71 -13.61
C SER A 37 -1.60 13.48 -13.16
N GLY A 38 -0.47 12.78 -12.95
CA GLY A 38 0.77 13.37 -12.44
C GLY A 38 0.70 13.75 -10.96
N ILE A 39 -0.22 13.15 -10.20
CA ILE A 39 -0.40 13.37 -8.77
C ILE A 39 0.16 12.17 -8.01
N TYR A 40 1.09 12.44 -7.11
CA TYR A 40 1.57 11.52 -6.09
C TYR A 40 0.78 11.79 -4.79
N HIS A 41 0.18 10.76 -4.19
CA HIS A 41 -0.63 10.93 -2.99
C HIS A 41 0.25 11.14 -1.75
N GLY A 42 1.26 10.27 -1.57
CA GLY A 42 2.28 10.38 -0.54
C GLY A 42 1.86 9.94 0.87
N ASP A 43 0.56 9.86 1.16
CA ASP A 43 0.05 9.40 2.46
C ASP A 43 -0.86 8.17 2.37
N VAL A 44 -0.46 7.15 1.62
CA VAL A 44 -1.29 5.95 1.43
C VAL A 44 -1.42 5.16 2.73
N SER A 45 -2.63 5.16 3.30
CA SER A 45 -2.98 4.45 4.53
C SER A 45 -4.48 4.17 4.59
N MET A 46 -4.92 3.27 5.46
CA MET A 46 -6.35 2.99 5.66
C MET A 46 -7.13 4.20 6.18
N ASP A 47 -6.48 5.10 6.92
CA ASP A 47 -7.10 6.27 7.51
C ASP A 47 -7.53 7.29 6.45
N ASN A 48 -6.84 7.28 5.31
CA ASN A 48 -7.09 8.15 4.16
C ASN A 48 -7.97 7.49 3.11
N VAL A 49 -8.74 6.46 3.49
CA VAL A 49 -9.71 5.81 2.63
C VAL A 49 -11.07 5.76 3.31
N LEU A 50 -12.05 6.37 2.67
CA LEU A 50 -13.45 6.40 3.10
C LEU A 50 -14.30 5.42 2.28
N LEU A 51 -15.47 5.09 2.82
CA LEU A 51 -16.51 4.42 2.07
C LEU A 51 -17.50 5.46 1.54
N ASN A 52 -17.95 5.30 0.29
CA ASN A 52 -18.95 6.20 -0.28
C ASN A 52 -20.39 5.84 0.15
N GLU A 53 -20.63 4.59 0.54
CA GLU A 53 -21.93 3.99 0.88
C GLU A 53 -21.73 2.88 1.95
N GLU A 54 -22.83 2.35 2.49
CA GLU A 54 -22.77 1.22 3.43
C GLU A 54 -22.51 -0.12 2.70
N PRO A 55 -21.93 -1.12 3.40
CA PRO A 55 -21.85 -2.47 2.88
C PRO A 55 -23.19 -3.10 2.45
N PRO A 56 -23.25 -3.98 1.43
CA PRO A 56 -22.14 -4.55 0.65
C PRO A 56 -21.80 -3.79 -0.66
N ASN A 57 -22.46 -2.68 -0.98
CA ASN A 57 -22.34 -2.01 -2.28
C ASN A 57 -21.39 -0.80 -2.31
N CYS A 58 -20.62 -0.56 -1.26
CA CYS A 58 -19.73 0.60 -1.21
C CYS A 58 -18.59 0.55 -2.26
N ARG A 59 -17.93 1.70 -2.41
CA ARG A 59 -16.62 1.89 -3.01
C ARG A 59 -15.69 2.53 -2.01
N ALA A 60 -14.40 2.16 -2.08
CA ALA A 60 -13.35 2.87 -1.39
C ALA A 60 -13.01 4.18 -2.12
N VAL A 61 -12.86 5.28 -1.37
CA VAL A 61 -12.54 6.61 -1.89
C VAL A 61 -11.31 7.14 -1.17
N LEU A 62 -10.24 7.38 -1.94
CA LEU A 62 -9.01 7.99 -1.45
C LEU A 62 -9.25 9.48 -1.15
N ILE A 63 -8.84 9.92 0.02
CA ILE A 63 -8.96 11.30 0.51
C ILE A 63 -7.60 11.82 0.99
N ASP A 64 -7.56 13.08 1.40
CA ASP A 64 -6.38 13.70 2.04
C ASP A 64 -5.14 13.85 1.14
N PHE A 65 -5.31 14.65 0.08
CA PHE A 65 -4.26 15.00 -0.90
C PHE A 65 -3.33 16.11 -0.40
N GLU A 66 -2.98 16.09 0.88
CA GLU A 66 -2.01 17.04 1.43
C GLU A 66 -0.65 16.90 0.75
N ARG A 67 -0.01 18.04 0.46
CA ARG A 67 1.32 18.05 -0.15
C ARG A 67 2.38 17.78 0.89
N LEU A 68 2.86 16.55 0.92
CA LEU A 68 3.96 16.16 1.79
C LEU A 68 5.31 16.55 1.19
N ASN A 69 6.16 17.18 2.00
CA ASN A 69 7.53 17.56 1.62
C ASN A 69 8.58 16.52 2.05
N GLN A 70 8.14 15.46 2.72
CA GLN A 70 8.92 14.36 3.26
C GLN A 70 8.07 13.09 3.19
N PHE A 71 8.71 11.93 3.18
CA PHE A 71 8.03 10.66 3.29
C PHE A 71 7.48 10.48 4.71
N THR A 72 6.24 10.03 4.84
CA THR A 72 5.63 9.76 6.15
C THR A 72 5.65 8.27 6.44
N MET A 73 6.33 7.88 7.51
CA MET A 73 6.33 6.49 7.97
C MET A 73 4.95 6.13 8.54
N LYS A 74 4.24 5.22 7.87
CA LYS A 74 2.93 4.70 8.30
C LYS A 74 2.97 3.25 8.79
N HIS A 75 4.03 2.54 8.42
CA HIS A 75 4.22 1.12 8.67
C HIS A 75 5.55 0.91 9.38
N LYS A 76 5.76 -0.27 9.97
CA LYS A 76 7.03 -0.61 10.63
C LYS A 76 8.21 -0.59 9.65
N THR A 77 7.96 -1.00 8.40
CA THR A 77 8.96 -1.10 7.34
C THR A 77 8.76 0.02 6.33
N ASN A 78 9.83 0.75 6.03
CA ASN A 78 9.85 1.76 4.97
C ASN A 78 10.29 1.16 3.62
N PRO A 79 9.94 1.78 2.48
CA PRO A 79 10.51 1.37 1.20
C PRO A 79 12.05 1.43 1.24
N PRO A 80 12.77 0.43 0.69
CA PRO A 80 14.23 0.41 0.63
C PRO A 80 14.87 1.71 0.13
N GLU A 81 14.23 2.41 -0.81
CA GLU A 81 14.69 3.71 -1.33
C GLU A 81 14.71 4.80 -0.26
N VAL A 82 13.71 4.82 0.62
CA VAL A 82 13.60 5.73 1.77
C VAL A 82 14.68 5.39 2.78
N GLN A 83 14.97 4.10 2.98
CA GLN A 83 16.04 3.62 3.86
C GLN A 83 17.45 3.80 3.25
N GLY A 84 17.57 4.37 2.05
CA GLY A 84 18.86 4.64 1.41
C GLY A 84 19.51 3.47 0.70
N HIS A 85 18.77 2.40 0.41
CA HIS A 85 19.31 1.21 -0.25
C HIS A 85 19.60 1.40 -1.74
N TRP A 86 18.98 2.40 -2.37
CA TRP A 86 19.02 2.55 -3.81
C TRP A 86 19.33 4.00 -4.19
N ASN A 87 20.39 4.17 -4.98
CA ASN A 87 20.58 5.37 -5.77
C ASN A 87 19.69 5.30 -7.01
N ILE A 88 18.95 6.38 -7.26
CA ILE A 88 17.94 6.44 -8.32
C ILE A 88 18.40 7.49 -9.32
N THR A 89 18.62 7.07 -10.56
CA THR A 89 19.02 7.97 -11.65
C THR A 89 18.15 7.75 -12.87
N PHE A 90 17.96 8.80 -13.66
CA PHE A 90 17.27 8.73 -14.94
C PHE A 90 18.23 9.13 -16.04
N VAL A 91 18.73 8.13 -16.78
CA VAL A 91 19.77 8.30 -17.81
C VAL A 91 19.29 7.65 -19.10
N ASP A 92 19.50 8.32 -20.23
CA ASP A 92 19.10 7.83 -21.55
C ASP A 92 17.64 7.34 -21.62
N ASN A 93 16.75 8.13 -21.02
CA ASN A 93 15.31 7.84 -20.95
C ASN A 93 14.97 6.51 -20.25
N SER A 94 15.86 6.04 -19.37
CA SER A 94 15.75 4.79 -18.63
C SER A 94 15.97 5.04 -17.14
N LEU A 95 15.11 4.43 -16.32
CA LEU A 95 15.22 4.46 -14.87
C LEU A 95 16.24 3.42 -14.41
N VAL A 96 17.25 3.85 -13.65
CA VAL A 96 18.33 3.01 -13.14
C VAL A 96 18.34 3.08 -11.61
N TYR A 97 18.36 1.89 -11.00
CA TYR A 97 18.53 1.71 -9.57
C TYR A 97 19.91 1.06 -9.34
N GLU A 98 20.74 1.71 -8.54
CA GLU A 98 22.04 1.19 -8.12
C GLU A 98 22.02 0.93 -6.62
N GLU A 99 22.34 -0.29 -6.21
CA GLU A 99 22.32 -0.66 -4.80
C GLU A 99 23.45 0.04 -4.04
N VAL A 100 23.09 0.66 -2.92
CA VAL A 100 24.03 1.33 -2.03
C VAL A 100 24.58 0.31 -1.03
N PRO A 101 25.91 0.18 -0.89
CA PRO A 101 26.53 -0.70 0.10
C PRO A 101 26.06 -0.38 1.52
N THR A 102 25.86 -1.40 2.36
CA THR A 102 25.28 -1.27 3.70
C THR A 102 25.91 -0.16 4.56
N GLY A 103 27.25 -0.01 4.52
CA GLY A 103 27.96 1.02 5.28
C GLY A 103 27.84 2.46 4.75
N GLN A 104 27.15 2.66 3.62
CA GLN A 104 26.94 3.96 2.97
C GLN A 104 25.46 4.35 2.87
N ARG A 105 24.54 3.48 3.33
CA ARG A 105 23.11 3.75 3.33
C ARG A 105 22.82 4.87 4.31
N MET A 106 21.98 5.82 3.89
CA MET A 106 21.52 6.93 4.72
C MET A 106 20.01 6.99 4.66
N ASP A 107 19.36 7.29 5.79
CA ASP A 107 17.94 7.57 5.79
C ASP A 107 17.64 8.79 4.91
N ARG A 108 16.67 8.65 4.01
CA ARG A 108 16.27 9.65 3.01
C ARG A 108 14.82 10.09 3.19
N GLN A 109 14.20 9.82 4.34
CA GLN A 109 12.82 10.20 4.63
C GLN A 109 12.52 11.68 4.29
N ASP A 110 13.41 12.61 4.63
CA ASP A 110 13.19 14.06 4.46
C ASP A 110 13.52 14.61 3.06
N SER A 111 14.14 13.79 2.20
CA SER A 111 14.73 14.24 0.93
C SER A 111 14.26 13.44 -0.28
N ILE A 112 13.95 12.15 -0.14
CA ILE A 112 13.68 11.23 -1.25
C ILE A 112 12.61 11.76 -2.20
N LEU A 113 11.49 12.28 -1.69
CA LEU A 113 10.40 12.78 -2.52
C LEU A 113 10.82 13.98 -3.39
N LYS A 114 11.74 14.81 -2.89
CA LYS A 114 12.30 15.94 -3.65
C LYS A 114 13.30 15.45 -4.69
N GLU A 115 14.11 14.46 -4.33
CA GLU A 115 15.14 13.90 -5.19
C GLU A 115 14.55 13.20 -6.42
N VAL A 116 13.44 12.49 -6.27
CA VAL A 116 12.76 11.79 -7.38
C VAL A 116 11.55 12.53 -7.94
N ALA A 117 11.32 13.79 -7.56
CA ALA A 117 10.16 14.56 -7.99
C ALA A 117 9.98 14.64 -9.53
N ALA A 118 11.10 14.60 -10.27
CA ALA A 118 11.13 14.64 -11.72
C ALA A 118 11.09 13.25 -12.40
N ILE A 119 10.96 12.17 -11.62
CA ILE A 119 11.01 10.78 -12.09
C ILE A 119 9.70 10.08 -11.66
N PRO A 120 8.60 10.25 -12.43
CA PRO A 120 7.27 9.75 -12.03
C PRO A 120 7.23 8.27 -11.70
N GLU A 121 7.93 7.44 -12.49
CA GLU A 121 7.98 6.00 -12.25
C GLU A 121 8.66 5.64 -10.92
N ALA A 122 9.66 6.40 -10.49
CA ALA A 122 10.30 6.16 -9.20
C ALA A 122 9.38 6.53 -8.04
N LEU A 123 8.63 7.64 -8.15
CA LEU A 123 7.60 8.01 -7.19
C LEU A 123 6.51 6.93 -7.12
N GLU A 124 6.05 6.43 -8.26
CA GLU A 124 5.06 5.35 -8.33
C GLU A 124 5.54 4.09 -7.62
N ARG A 125 6.79 3.66 -7.87
CA ARG A 125 7.37 2.46 -7.22
C ARG A 125 7.53 2.60 -5.71
N ILE A 126 7.78 3.80 -5.21
CA ILE A 126 7.77 4.10 -3.76
C ILE A 126 6.35 3.98 -3.21
N GLU A 127 5.35 4.54 -3.90
CA GLU A 127 3.96 4.48 -3.45
C GLU A 127 3.38 3.07 -3.55
N VAL A 128 3.76 2.29 -4.55
CA VAL A 128 3.36 0.88 -4.71
C VAL A 128 3.80 0.04 -3.51
N PHE A 129 4.98 0.33 -2.94
CA PHE A 129 5.42 -0.31 -1.71
C PHE A 129 4.49 0.04 -0.54
N THR A 130 4.17 1.32 -0.34
CA THR A 130 3.23 1.75 0.71
C THR A 130 1.81 1.20 0.50
N PHE A 131 1.38 1.07 -0.76
CA PHE A 131 0.14 0.42 -1.14
C PHE A 131 0.16 -1.07 -0.77
N GLY A 132 1.23 -1.80 -1.07
CA GLY A 132 1.37 -3.22 -0.73
C GLY A 132 1.23 -3.48 0.76
N LEU A 133 1.89 -2.69 1.60
CA LEU A 133 1.74 -2.76 3.06
C LEU A 133 0.33 -2.42 3.55
N THR A 134 -0.27 -1.38 2.98
CA THR A 134 -1.64 -0.97 3.31
C THR A 134 -2.65 -2.06 2.92
N ALA A 135 -2.52 -2.62 1.73
CA ALA A 135 -3.36 -3.69 1.23
C ALA A 135 -3.23 -4.98 2.05
N ALA A 136 -2.00 -5.36 2.44
CA ALA A 136 -1.78 -6.49 3.32
C ALA A 136 -2.46 -6.31 4.69
N ARG A 137 -2.39 -5.10 5.26
CA ARG A 137 -3.09 -4.76 6.51
C ARG A 137 -4.62 -4.85 6.38
N ILE A 138 -5.18 -4.41 5.25
CA ILE A 138 -6.62 -4.53 4.95
C ILE A 138 -7.03 -6.00 4.84
N LEU A 139 -6.20 -6.82 4.18
CA LEU A 139 -6.43 -8.23 3.94
C LEU A 139 -6.01 -9.15 5.11
N ARG A 140 -5.54 -8.59 6.23
CA ARG A 140 -4.98 -9.33 7.39
C ARG A 140 -3.91 -10.35 6.96
N PHE A 141 -3.10 -9.96 5.98
CA PHE A 141 -2.01 -10.77 5.48
C PHE A 141 -0.69 -10.32 6.10
N ASP A 142 0.00 -11.24 6.76
CA ASP A 142 1.34 -10.98 7.28
C ASP A 142 2.36 -11.06 6.14
N LEU A 143 2.86 -9.89 5.74
CA LEU A 143 3.96 -9.76 4.80
C LEU A 143 5.29 -9.82 5.55
N GLU A 144 6.10 -10.84 5.23
CA GLU A 144 7.48 -10.90 5.64
C GLU A 144 8.38 -10.15 4.65
N HIS A 145 9.43 -9.53 5.18
CA HIS A 145 10.46 -8.84 4.40
C HIS A 145 11.83 -9.48 4.70
N PRO A 146 12.21 -10.56 4.00
CA PRO A 146 13.44 -11.31 4.31
C PRO A 146 14.74 -10.49 4.22
N TRP A 147 14.69 -9.38 3.48
CA TRP A 147 15.80 -8.43 3.33
C TRP A 147 15.96 -7.49 4.53
N GLU A 148 14.99 -7.45 5.45
CA GLU A 148 15.01 -6.63 6.68
C GLU A 148 15.78 -7.36 7.80
N GLU A 149 15.58 -8.67 7.97
CA GLU A 149 16.22 -9.49 9.02
C GLU A 149 17.75 -9.61 8.86
N GLN A 150 18.26 -9.61 7.63
CA GLN A 150 19.70 -9.67 7.35
C GLN A 150 20.49 -8.46 7.90
N MET A 151 19.80 -7.40 8.34
CA MET A 151 20.43 -6.21 8.89
C MET A 151 20.54 -6.17 10.41
N GLU A 152 19.76 -6.97 11.16
CA GLU A 152 19.86 -7.01 12.62
C GLU A 152 21.12 -7.76 13.11
N GLU A 153 21.63 -8.72 12.33
CA GLU A 153 22.90 -9.42 12.63
C GLU A 153 24.14 -8.50 12.55
N SER A 154 24.01 -7.31 11.94
CA SER A 154 25.08 -6.30 11.91
C SER A 154 24.99 -5.25 13.02
N ARG A 155 23.92 -5.27 13.84
CA ARG A 155 23.68 -4.29 14.92
C ARG A 155 23.68 -4.89 16.32
N SER A 156 23.84 -6.21 16.44
CA SER A 156 23.88 -6.94 17.72
C SER A 156 25.30 -6.98 18.32
N SER A 157 25.89 -5.81 18.53
CA SER A 157 26.96 -5.63 19.50
C SER A 157 26.95 -4.20 20.00
N GLU A 158 25.96 -3.83 20.81
CA GLU A 158 26.17 -3.02 22.03
C GLU A 158 24.84 -2.80 22.78
N CYS A 159 24.95 -2.94 24.10
CA CYS A 159 24.00 -2.52 25.15
C CYS A 159 22.83 -3.45 25.49
N ALA A 160 23.19 -4.51 26.21
CA ALA A 160 22.35 -5.02 27.30
C ALA A 160 22.29 -3.98 28.44
N ALA A 161 21.09 -3.52 28.77
CA ALA A 161 20.75 -2.98 30.08
C ALA A 161 19.20 -2.98 30.26
N GLU A 162 18.77 -3.98 31.00
CA GLU A 162 17.59 -4.11 31.86
C GLU A 162 16.67 -2.88 32.03
N HIS A 163 15.35 -3.13 31.91
CA HIS A 163 14.41 -2.79 32.98
C HIS A 163 13.19 -3.73 32.93
N GLU A 164 13.04 -4.51 34.00
CA GLU A 164 11.85 -5.28 34.32
C GLU A 164 10.71 -4.40 34.88
N ALA A 165 9.51 -5.00 34.80
CA ALA A 165 8.33 -4.83 35.66
C ALA A 165 7.32 -3.71 35.33
N ALA A 166 6.17 -4.13 34.79
CA ALA A 166 4.88 -3.89 35.46
C ALA A 166 3.83 -4.90 34.98
N ASP A 167 3.31 -5.63 35.97
CA ASP A 167 2.12 -6.47 36.00
C ASP A 167 0.86 -5.69 35.57
N ASN A 168 -0.01 -6.31 34.78
CA ASN A 168 -1.46 -6.24 35.00
C ASN A 168 -2.17 -7.41 34.29
N PRO A 169 -2.84 -8.30 35.02
CA PRO A 169 -3.78 -9.27 34.47
C PRO A 169 -5.15 -8.61 34.28
N ASP A 170 -6.00 -9.27 33.50
CA ASP A 170 -7.41 -8.92 33.20
C ASP A 170 -7.59 -8.06 31.95
N GLU A 171 -7.87 -8.70 30.81
CA GLU A 171 -9.22 -8.69 30.21
C GLU A 171 -9.43 -10.02 29.48
N GLU A 172 -10.32 -10.85 30.05
CA GLU A 172 -10.95 -11.96 29.35
C GLU A 172 -11.93 -11.39 28.32
N ASP A 173 -11.60 -11.48 27.04
CA ASP A 173 -12.61 -11.54 25.99
C ASP A 173 -12.53 -12.91 25.33
N SER A 174 -13.36 -13.80 25.88
CA SER A 174 -13.73 -15.08 25.30
C SER A 174 -14.64 -14.78 24.10
N ASP A 175 -14.08 -14.80 22.89
CA ASP A 175 -14.87 -15.05 21.69
C ASP A 175 -14.36 -16.32 21.02
N SER A 176 -15.00 -17.43 21.40
CA SER A 176 -14.79 -18.75 20.81
C SER A 176 -15.68 -18.86 19.58
N GLY A 177 -15.26 -18.17 18.53
CA GLY A 177 -15.74 -18.35 17.17
C GLY A 177 -14.53 -18.61 16.28
N ASP A 178 -14.04 -19.85 16.26
CA ASP A 178 -13.12 -20.33 15.23
C ASP A 178 -13.87 -20.38 13.88
N GLU A 179 -14.30 -19.23 13.37
CA GLU A 179 -14.52 -19.06 11.95
C GLU A 179 -13.12 -19.04 11.34
N GLU A 180 -12.69 -20.17 10.78
CA GLU A 180 -11.45 -20.25 10.00
C GLU A 180 -11.51 -19.15 8.94
N GLU A 181 -10.83 -18.01 9.18
CA GLU A 181 -10.74 -16.93 8.21
C GLU A 181 -10.21 -17.52 6.91
N GLU A 182 -10.99 -17.39 5.83
CA GLU A 182 -10.56 -17.87 4.52
C GLU A 182 -9.19 -17.24 4.21
N PRO A 183 -8.17 -18.05 3.84
CA PRO A 183 -6.85 -17.51 3.60
C PRO A 183 -6.87 -16.62 2.37
N VAL A 184 -6.06 -15.55 2.40
CA VAL A 184 -5.88 -14.67 1.25
C VAL A 184 -5.45 -15.48 0.02
N PRO A 185 -6.09 -15.33 -1.16
CA PRO A 185 -5.76 -16.11 -2.34
C PRO A 185 -4.28 -16.04 -2.71
N GLU A 186 -3.67 -17.15 -3.14
CA GLU A 186 -2.23 -17.22 -3.43
C GLU A 186 -1.76 -16.15 -4.43
N GLU A 187 -2.58 -15.87 -5.44
CA GLU A 187 -2.29 -14.83 -6.43
C GLU A 187 -2.26 -13.43 -5.80
N MET A 188 -3.11 -13.17 -4.79
CA MET A 188 -3.12 -11.90 -4.06
C MET A 188 -1.88 -11.80 -3.21
N GLN A 189 -1.51 -12.87 -2.51
CA GLN A 189 -0.26 -12.89 -1.77
C GLN A 189 0.94 -12.64 -2.69
N ALA A 190 0.98 -13.25 -3.88
CA ALA A 190 2.04 -13.06 -4.86
C ALA A 190 2.10 -11.63 -5.40
N LEU A 191 0.95 -11.00 -5.67
CA LEU A 191 0.87 -9.60 -6.05
C LEU A 191 1.39 -8.68 -4.93
N LEU A 192 0.94 -8.87 -3.70
CA LEU A 192 1.37 -8.08 -2.55
C LEU A 192 2.87 -8.21 -2.27
N ARG A 193 3.43 -9.43 -2.38
CA ARG A 193 4.88 -9.66 -2.26
C ARG A 193 5.67 -8.89 -3.33
N ARG A 194 5.19 -8.84 -4.58
CA ARG A 194 5.82 -8.04 -5.63
C ARG A 194 5.68 -6.54 -5.41
N CYS A 195 4.53 -6.05 -4.92
CA CYS A 195 4.38 -4.64 -4.52
C CYS A 195 5.42 -4.24 -3.47
N CYS A 196 5.75 -5.15 -2.55
CA CYS A 196 6.76 -4.95 -1.50
C CYS A 196 8.15 -5.54 -1.84
N SER A 197 8.47 -5.74 -3.12
CA SER A 197 9.78 -6.24 -3.55
C SER A 197 10.91 -5.31 -3.09
N TYR A 198 12.04 -5.90 -2.69
CA TYR A 198 13.26 -5.19 -2.32
C TYR A 198 13.77 -4.32 -3.47
N HIS A 199 13.88 -4.91 -4.66
CA HIS A 199 14.31 -4.21 -5.86
C HIS A 199 13.14 -3.43 -6.47
N PRO A 200 13.22 -2.09 -6.60
CA PRO A 200 12.08 -1.28 -7.03
C PRO A 200 11.53 -1.63 -8.41
N LEU A 201 12.40 -2.03 -9.36
CA LEU A 201 11.98 -2.48 -10.71
C LEU A 201 11.12 -3.74 -10.74
N GLU A 202 11.16 -4.57 -9.70
CA GLU A 202 10.31 -5.77 -9.61
C GLU A 202 8.88 -5.45 -9.20
N ARG A 203 8.66 -4.27 -8.62
CA ARG A 203 7.33 -3.80 -8.24
C ARG A 203 6.51 -3.51 -9.50
N PRO A 204 5.26 -3.97 -9.59
CA PRO A 204 4.39 -3.58 -10.70
C PRO A 204 4.05 -2.08 -10.61
N LEU A 205 3.67 -1.46 -11.73
CA LEU A 205 3.03 -0.14 -11.71
C LEU A 205 1.53 -0.29 -11.42
N PHE A 206 0.84 0.74 -10.95
CA PHE A 206 -0.59 0.68 -10.64
C PHE A 206 -1.45 0.29 -11.84
N ARG A 207 -1.02 0.65 -13.06
CA ARG A 207 -1.67 0.17 -14.30
C ARG A 207 -1.68 -1.36 -14.36
N ASP A 208 -0.57 -1.99 -14.00
CA ASP A 208 -0.39 -3.43 -14.09
C ASP A 208 -1.08 -4.13 -12.91
N ILE A 209 -1.03 -3.54 -11.70
CA ILE A 209 -1.79 -3.99 -10.51
C ILE A 209 -3.29 -4.05 -10.82
N VAL A 210 -3.89 -2.95 -11.30
CA VAL A 210 -5.33 -2.89 -11.58
C VAL A 210 -5.71 -3.88 -12.69
N LYS A 211 -4.86 -4.02 -13.72
CA LYS A 211 -5.09 -4.99 -14.79
C LYS A 211 -5.11 -6.42 -14.27
N GLU A 212 -4.19 -6.75 -13.37
CA GLU A 212 -4.10 -8.08 -12.76
C GLU A 212 -5.32 -8.33 -11.87
N MET A 213 -5.62 -7.44 -10.94
CA MET A 213 -6.79 -7.54 -10.05
C MET A 213 -8.10 -7.70 -10.81
N GLY A 214 -8.26 -6.97 -11.91
CA GLY A 214 -9.47 -7.00 -12.74
C GLY A 214 -9.51 -8.12 -13.80
N SER A 215 -8.49 -8.98 -13.89
CA SER A 215 -8.42 -10.06 -14.89
C SER A 215 -9.34 -11.25 -14.60
N GLY A 216 -10.01 -11.26 -13.44
CA GLY A 216 -10.92 -12.32 -13.01
C GLY A 216 -10.24 -13.47 -12.27
N SER A 217 -8.91 -13.41 -12.07
CA SER A 217 -8.17 -14.42 -11.32
C SER A 217 -8.40 -14.35 -9.80
N PHE A 218 -8.92 -13.22 -9.31
CA PHE A 218 -9.27 -13.02 -7.90
C PHE A 218 -10.77 -13.25 -7.68
N THR A 219 -11.12 -14.24 -6.88
CA THR A 219 -12.49 -14.77 -6.68
C THR A 219 -13.53 -13.75 -6.19
N PHE A 220 -13.10 -12.54 -5.82
CA PHE A 220 -13.96 -11.46 -5.32
C PHE A 220 -13.68 -10.09 -5.96
N ALA A 221 -12.76 -10.00 -6.92
CA ALA A 221 -12.49 -8.74 -7.60
C ALA A 221 -13.67 -8.35 -8.49
N ARG A 222 -13.93 -7.04 -8.56
CA ARG A 222 -14.92 -6.49 -9.49
C ARG A 222 -14.32 -6.56 -10.90
N PRO A 223 -15.07 -6.99 -11.92
CA PRO A 223 -14.62 -6.86 -13.30
C PRO A 223 -14.25 -5.39 -13.57
N VAL A 224 -13.15 -5.13 -14.28
CA VAL A 224 -12.89 -3.77 -14.75
C VAL A 224 -14.08 -3.37 -15.62
N GLU A 225 -14.88 -2.41 -15.18
CA GLU A 225 -15.96 -1.89 -16.01
C GLU A 225 -15.32 -1.39 -17.32
N ALA A 226 -15.63 -2.05 -18.43
CA ALA A 226 -15.31 -1.52 -19.75
C ALA A 226 -15.96 -0.14 -19.80
N ALA A 227 -15.13 0.91 -19.85
CA ALA A 227 -15.55 2.30 -19.79
C ALA A 227 -16.86 2.48 -20.55
N VAL A 228 -17.96 2.61 -19.81
CA VAL A 228 -19.27 2.87 -20.39
C VAL A 228 -19.13 4.27 -20.98
N THR A 229 -18.90 4.32 -22.28
CA THR A 229 -18.94 5.53 -23.08
C THR A 229 -20.39 6.00 -23.14
N ASN A 230 -20.91 6.48 -22.01
CA ASN A 230 -22.10 7.31 -21.96
C ASN A 230 -21.73 8.67 -22.56
N THR A 231 -21.53 8.67 -23.87
CA THR A 231 -21.73 9.84 -24.70
C THR A 231 -23.23 10.13 -24.64
N ILE A 232 -23.62 10.98 -23.70
CA ILE A 232 -24.92 11.65 -23.79
C ILE A 232 -24.82 12.51 -25.06
N PRO A 233 -25.63 12.27 -26.10
CA PRO A 233 -25.66 13.18 -27.23
C PRO A 233 -26.24 14.50 -26.73
N ILE A 234 -25.42 15.55 -26.77
CA ILE A 234 -25.90 16.92 -26.62
C ILE A 234 -26.76 17.20 -27.84
N ASN A 235 -28.06 17.00 -27.70
CA ASN A 235 -29.06 17.54 -28.61
C ASN A 235 -30.14 18.26 -27.78
N ALA A 236 -30.26 19.55 -28.11
CA ALA A 236 -31.39 20.45 -27.90
C ALA A 236 -31.67 20.91 -26.46
N ILE A 237 -31.14 22.10 -26.11
CA ILE A 237 -31.95 23.34 -25.92
C ILE A 237 -31.16 24.51 -26.50
#